data_AF-A0A947PZ59-F1
#
_entry.id   AF-A0A947PZ59-F1
#
_cell.length_a   1.000
_cell.length_b   1.000
_cell.length_c   1.000
_cell.angle_alpha   90.00
_cell.angle_beta   90.00
_cell.angle_gamma   90.00
#
_symmetry.space_group_name_H-M   'P 1'
#
loop_
_entity.id
_entity.type
_entity.pdbx_description
1 polymer ?
#
loop_
_entity_poly.entity_id
_entity_poly.type
_entity_poly.pdbx_seq_one_letter_code
_entity_poly.pdbx_strand_id
1 'polypeptide(L)'
;MSLRSIIARVRTSLSEQKAYTDVLVVRGTGCRLELSQNQLRIVKGGIVGLIVTLLGFKGGFIDRTLKVTDISAIEMTEPVFLLRYMRFTYPGAPSRNEHNVHDMLAENAVIMSLWDDRNFYRLRELIEKSMNAAVHS
;
A
#
# COMPACT_ATOMS: atom_id res chain seq x y z
N MET A 1 21.80 21.51 -25.64
CA MET A 1 21.44 20.52 -24.59
C MET A 1 21.60 19.13 -25.22
N SER A 2 22.52 18.30 -24.73
CA SER A 2 23.00 17.10 -25.47
C SER A 2 22.25 15.83 -25.06
N LEU A 3 21.91 14.96 -26.02
CA LEU A 3 21.24 13.67 -25.76
C LEU A 3 21.95 12.82 -24.69
N ARG A 4 23.28 12.94 -24.58
CA ARG A 4 24.10 12.24 -23.59
C ARG A 4 23.77 12.63 -22.15
N SER A 5 23.38 13.88 -21.89
CA SER A 5 23.02 14.33 -20.54
C SER A 5 21.63 13.86 -20.14
N ILE A 6 20.72 13.65 -21.09
CA ILE A 6 19.38 13.10 -20.84
C ILE A 6 19.49 11.60 -20.53
N ILE A 7 20.27 10.85 -21.31
CA ILE A 7 20.50 9.42 -21.08
C ILE A 7 21.24 9.18 -19.76
N ALA A 8 22.22 10.02 -19.41
CA ALA A 8 22.89 9.93 -18.11
C ALA A 8 21.91 10.17 -16.95
N ARG A 9 21.03 11.17 -17.05
CA ARG A 9 20.05 11.51 -16.00
C ARG A 9 18.98 10.44 -15.82
N VAL A 10 18.52 9.83 -16.91
CA VAL A 10 17.59 8.68 -16.89
C VAL A 10 18.29 7.44 -16.31
N ARG A 11 19.57 7.20 -16.66
CA ARG A 11 20.35 6.08 -16.12
C ARG A 11 20.65 6.24 -14.62
N THR A 12 20.84 7.47 -14.14
CA THR A 12 21.02 7.77 -12.71
C THR A 12 19.72 7.60 -11.92
N SER A 13 18.58 8.00 -12.48
CA SER A 13 17.26 7.78 -11.86
C SER A 13 16.86 6.29 -11.85
N LEU A 14 17.32 5.51 -12.84
CA LEU A 14 17.18 4.05 -12.85
C LEU A 14 18.17 3.34 -11.92
N SER A 15 19.33 3.95 -11.60
CA SER A 15 20.28 3.40 -10.63
C SER A 15 19.87 3.63 -9.17
N GLU A 16 19.10 4.69 -8.87
CA GLU A 16 18.40 4.82 -7.57
C GLU A 16 17.28 3.78 -7.41
N GLN A 17 16.77 3.25 -8.53
CA GLN A 17 15.73 2.21 -8.54
C GLN A 17 16.26 0.81 -8.16
N LYS A 18 17.57 0.66 -7.92
CA LYS A 18 18.20 -0.63 -7.63
C LYS A 18 19.10 -0.57 -6.38
N ALA A 19 18.68 0.16 -5.36
CA ALA A 19 19.14 -0.14 -4.01
C ALA A 19 18.50 -1.47 -3.59
N TYR A 20 19.29 -2.53 -3.63
CA TYR A 20 18.97 -3.88 -3.17
C TYR A 20 18.84 -3.90 -1.64
N THR A 21 17.84 -3.19 -1.13
CA THR A 21 17.22 -3.51 0.14
C THR A 21 16.13 -4.50 -0.18
N ASP A 22 15.92 -5.52 0.66
CA ASP A 22 14.89 -6.54 0.45
C ASP A 22 13.50 -5.89 0.44
N VAL A 23 13.06 -5.41 -0.73
CA VAL A 23 11.77 -4.74 -0.89
C VAL A 23 10.74 -5.81 -1.14
N LEU A 24 9.91 -6.10 -0.14
CA LEU A 24 8.75 -6.95 -0.34
C LEU A 24 7.71 -6.16 -1.12
N VAL A 25 7.48 -6.57 -2.37
CA VAL A 25 6.44 -5.98 -3.23
C VAL A 25 5.23 -6.91 -3.26
N VAL A 26 4.09 -6.40 -2.79
CA VAL A 26 2.81 -7.11 -2.83
C VAL A 26 1.89 -6.40 -3.82
N ARG A 27 1.27 -7.16 -4.73
CA ARG A 27 0.33 -6.63 -5.72
C ARG A 27 -1.06 -7.14 -5.41
N GLY A 28 -2.00 -6.21 -5.24
CA GLY A 28 -3.43 -6.48 -5.11
C GLY A 28 -4.20 -6.01 -6.32
N THR A 29 -5.51 -6.03 -6.17
CA THR A 29 -6.42 -5.56 -7.23
C THR A 29 -6.39 -4.03 -7.26
N GLY A 30 -5.70 -3.47 -8.27
CA GLY A 30 -5.56 -2.02 -8.43
C GLY A 30 -4.72 -1.33 -7.34
N CYS A 31 -3.90 -2.09 -6.63
CA CYS A 31 -2.96 -1.55 -5.65
C CYS A 31 -1.63 -2.30 -5.64
N ARG A 32 -0.59 -1.62 -5.17
CA ARG A 32 0.75 -2.14 -4.95
C ARG A 32 1.25 -1.64 -3.60
N LEU A 33 1.71 -2.57 -2.78
CA LEU A 33 2.35 -2.30 -1.51
C LEU A 33 3.84 -2.59 -1.66
N GLU A 34 4.68 -1.69 -1.18
CA GLU A 34 6.13 -1.87 -1.15
C GLU A 34 6.59 -1.67 0.30
N LEU A 35 7.11 -2.73 0.91
CA LEU A 35 7.72 -2.65 2.23
C LEU A 35 9.23 -2.62 2.06
N SER A 36 9.87 -1.56 2.54
CA SER A 36 11.31 -1.40 2.54
C SER A 36 11.77 -0.89 3.91
N GLN A 37 12.61 -1.67 4.60
CA GLN A 37 13.12 -1.39 5.95
C GLN A 37 12.01 -1.13 6.97
N ASN A 38 11.61 0.15 7.13
CA ASN A 38 10.62 0.63 8.07
C ASN A 38 9.56 1.52 7.38
N GLN A 39 9.47 1.44 6.05
CA GLN A 39 8.55 2.24 5.25
C GLN A 39 7.64 1.32 4.45
N LEU A 40 6.35 1.53 4.61
CA LEU A 40 5.31 0.95 3.79
C LEU A 40 4.82 2.00 2.79
N ARG A 41 5.08 1.77 1.51
CA ARG A 41 4.51 2.56 0.44
C ARG A 41 3.26 1.87 -0.10
N ILE A 42 2.17 2.62 -0.11
CA ILE A 42 0.86 2.23 -0.60
C ILE A 42 0.59 3.00 -1.89
N VAL A 43 0.54 2.28 -3.00
CA VAL A 43 0.19 2.84 -4.31
C VAL A 43 -1.16 2.27 -4.73
N LYS A 44 -2.18 3.10 -4.85
CA LYS A 44 -3.51 2.76 -5.37
C LYS A 44 -3.74 3.51 -6.67
N GLY A 45 -4.23 2.80 -7.69
CA GLY A 45 -4.46 3.40 -9.00
C GLY A 45 -4.95 2.39 -10.03
N GLY A 46 -4.85 2.75 -11.30
CA GLY A 46 -5.37 1.94 -12.40
C GLY A 46 -6.89 1.90 -12.44
N ILE A 47 -7.46 0.78 -12.89
CA ILE A 47 -8.91 0.62 -13.11
C ILE A 47 -9.70 0.75 -11.81
N VAL A 48 -9.20 0.22 -10.68
CA VAL A 48 -9.86 0.37 -9.37
C VAL A 48 -9.88 1.82 -8.95
N GLY A 49 -8.77 2.54 -9.13
CA GLY A 49 -8.72 3.97 -8.84
C GLY A 49 -9.68 4.78 -9.70
N LEU A 50 -9.78 4.45 -10.98
CA LEU A 50 -10.75 5.05 -11.90
C LEU A 50 -12.19 4.81 -11.43
N ILE A 51 -12.54 3.59 -11.03
CA ILE A 51 -13.87 3.24 -10.53
C ILE A 51 -14.18 4.00 -9.23
N VAL A 52 -13.24 4.05 -8.29
CA VAL A 52 -13.40 4.80 -7.02
C VAL A 52 -13.70 6.27 -7.31
N THR A 53 -12.95 6.88 -8.25
CA THR A 53 -13.17 8.26 -8.68
C THR A 53 -14.52 8.45 -9.38
N LEU A 54 -14.91 7.53 -10.27
CA LEU A 54 -16.20 7.59 -10.97
C LEU A 54 -17.40 7.45 -10.02
N LEU A 55 -17.24 6.69 -8.94
CA LEU A 55 -18.26 6.51 -7.90
C LEU A 55 -18.28 7.68 -6.88
N GLY A 56 -17.46 8.71 -7.07
CA GLY A 56 -17.42 9.90 -6.20
C GLY A 56 -16.71 9.68 -4.86
N PHE A 57 -16.00 8.57 -4.69
CA PHE A 57 -15.24 8.29 -3.48
C PHE A 57 -13.88 9.00 -3.53
N LYS A 58 -13.47 9.57 -2.38
CA LYS A 58 -12.14 10.14 -2.21
C LYS A 58 -11.12 9.00 -2.01
N GLY A 59 -10.02 9.02 -2.75
CA GLY A 59 -8.93 8.04 -2.62
C GLY A 59 -8.75 7.07 -3.79
N GLY A 60 -9.23 7.40 -4.98
CA GLY A 60 -9.02 6.57 -6.18
C GLY A 60 -7.56 6.45 -6.60
N PHE A 61 -6.80 7.54 -6.50
CA PHE A 61 -5.36 7.55 -6.78
C PHE A 61 -4.62 7.99 -5.54
N ILE A 62 -3.77 7.10 -5.02
CA ILE A 62 -3.01 7.34 -3.80
C ILE A 62 -1.59 6.84 -4.01
N ASP A 63 -0.63 7.66 -3.63
CA ASP A 63 0.75 7.25 -3.40
C ASP A 63 1.12 7.78 -2.02
N ARG A 64 1.10 6.89 -1.03
CA ARG A 64 1.34 7.25 0.37
C ARG A 64 2.45 6.39 0.94
N THR A 65 3.44 7.03 1.53
CA THR A 65 4.48 6.33 2.28
C THR A 65 4.22 6.54 3.76
N LEU A 66 4.05 5.44 4.50
CA LEU A 66 3.86 5.40 5.94
C LEU A 66 5.12 4.81 6.57
N LYS A 67 5.55 5.32 7.72
CA LYS A 67 6.50 4.59 8.55
C LYS A 67 5.75 3.46 9.25
N VAL A 68 6.36 2.29 9.35
CA VAL A 68 5.75 1.15 10.06
C VAL A 68 5.47 1.49 11.53
N THR A 69 6.29 2.34 12.14
CA THR A 69 6.07 2.86 13.50
C THR A 69 4.81 3.70 13.66
N ASP A 70 4.30 4.29 12.57
CA ASP A 70 3.10 5.13 12.59
C ASP A 70 1.84 4.28 12.38
N ILE A 71 1.98 3.01 12.01
CA ILE A 71 0.87 2.07 11.86
C ILE A 71 0.50 1.54 13.24
N SER A 72 -0.72 1.81 13.67
CA SER A 72 -1.26 1.36 14.96
C SER A 72 -1.94 0.00 14.85
N ALA A 73 -2.55 -0.32 13.71
CA ALA A 73 -3.19 -1.61 13.48
C ALA A 73 -3.29 -1.94 11.99
N ILE A 74 -3.31 -3.24 11.68
CA ILE A 74 -3.61 -3.77 10.35
C ILE A 74 -4.78 -4.73 10.49
N GLU A 75 -5.87 -4.41 9.83
CA GLU A 75 -7.08 -5.23 9.81
C GLU A 75 -7.23 -5.87 8.43
N MET A 76 -7.50 -7.17 8.39
CA MET A 76 -7.87 -7.86 7.16
C MET A 76 -9.34 -8.26 7.32
N THR A 77 -10.22 -7.61 6.58
CA THR A 77 -11.66 -7.86 6.70
C THR A 77 -12.06 -9.02 5.80
N GLU A 78 -12.95 -9.86 6.32
CA GLU A 78 -13.59 -10.94 5.59
C GLU A 78 -14.34 -10.44 4.35
N PRO A 79 -14.49 -11.30 3.32
CA PRO A 79 -14.92 -10.87 2.00
C PRO A 79 -16.30 -10.22 2.03
N VAL A 80 -16.36 -8.98 1.54
CA VAL A 80 -17.61 -8.39 1.09
C VAL A 80 -17.80 -8.90 -0.33
N PHE A 81 -18.69 -9.88 -0.49
CA PHE A 81 -18.88 -10.61 -1.74
C PHE A 81 -17.64 -11.45 -2.14
N LEU A 82 -16.77 -10.92 -3.01
CA LEU A 82 -15.56 -11.59 -3.52
C LEU A 82 -14.27 -10.80 -3.19
N LEU A 83 -14.39 -9.57 -2.69
CA LEU A 83 -13.26 -8.67 -2.51
C LEU A 83 -12.87 -8.65 -1.04
N ARG A 84 -11.72 -9.23 -0.74
CA ARG A 84 -11.02 -9.06 0.54
C ARG A 84 -10.23 -7.75 0.49
N TYR A 85 -10.18 -7.06 1.62
CA TYR A 85 -9.37 -5.85 1.73
C TYR A 85 -8.62 -5.80 3.06
N MET A 86 -7.44 -5.20 3.00
CA MET A 86 -6.60 -4.91 4.14
C MET A 86 -6.72 -3.41 4.44
N ARG A 87 -6.80 -3.04 5.72
CA ARG A 87 -6.92 -1.66 6.16
C ARG A 87 -5.81 -1.34 7.17
N PHE A 88 -5.23 -0.17 7.01
CA PHE A 88 -4.19 0.37 7.86
C PHE A 88 -4.78 1.45 8.77
N THR A 89 -4.51 1.36 10.06
CA THR A 89 -4.86 2.39 11.04
C THR A 89 -3.58 3.13 11.42
N TYR A 90 -3.61 4.46 11.31
CA TYR A 90 -2.50 5.38 11.63
C TYR A 90 -3.07 6.75 12.03
N PRO A 91 -2.30 7.64 12.66
CA PRO A 91 -2.76 8.98 13.02
C PRO A 91 -3.30 9.75 11.81
N GLY A 92 -4.58 10.18 11.87
CA GLY A 92 -5.24 10.86 10.76
C GLY A 92 -5.80 9.95 9.66
N ALA A 93 -5.78 8.62 9.84
CA ALA A 93 -6.47 7.70 8.95
C ALA A 93 -8.00 7.93 8.97
N PRO A 94 -8.72 7.76 7.85
CA PRO A 94 -10.17 7.81 7.82
C PRO A 94 -10.78 6.85 8.84
N SER A 95 -11.78 7.32 9.60
CA SER A 95 -12.54 6.49 10.54
C SER A 95 -13.28 5.36 9.81
N ARG A 96 -13.54 4.28 10.54
CA ARG A 96 -14.37 3.18 10.03
C ARG A 96 -15.83 3.64 10.06
N ASN A 97 -16.53 3.55 8.93
CA ASN A 97 -17.89 4.08 8.80
C ASN A 97 -18.96 2.98 8.82
N GLU A 98 -18.60 1.73 9.17
CA GLU A 98 -19.45 0.52 9.17
C GLU A 98 -20.10 0.17 7.81
N HIS A 99 -19.95 1.05 6.81
CA HIS A 99 -20.32 0.82 5.43
C HIS A 99 -19.17 0.14 4.70
N ASN A 100 -19.27 -1.19 4.61
CA ASN A 100 -18.29 -2.10 4.02
C ASN A 100 -17.67 -1.65 2.69
N VAL A 101 -18.45 -1.09 1.75
CA VAL A 101 -17.93 -0.64 0.46
C VAL A 101 -17.13 0.66 0.56
N HIS A 102 -17.60 1.61 1.38
CA HIS A 102 -16.90 2.87 1.58
C HIS A 102 -15.55 2.62 2.28
N ASP A 103 -15.56 1.76 3.30
CA ASP A 103 -14.37 1.38 4.04
C ASP A 103 -13.37 0.61 3.17
N MET A 104 -13.84 -0.21 2.21
CA MET A 104 -12.99 -0.92 1.25
C MET A 104 -12.28 0.02 0.27
N LEU A 105 -12.94 1.11 -0.12
CA LEU A 105 -12.42 2.07 -1.09
C LEU A 105 -11.63 3.23 -0.45
N ALA A 106 -11.66 3.33 0.89
CA ALA A 106 -10.98 4.36 1.66
C ALA A 106 -9.47 4.41 1.40
N GLU A 107 -8.86 5.57 1.64
CA GLU A 107 -7.44 5.79 1.35
C GLU A 107 -6.47 4.89 2.11
N ASN A 108 -6.89 4.46 3.30
CA ASN A 108 -6.15 3.57 4.17
C ASN A 108 -6.52 2.10 3.98
N ALA A 109 -7.37 1.76 3.00
CA ALA A 109 -7.71 0.39 2.66
C ALA A 109 -7.09 -0.01 1.32
N VAL A 110 -6.78 -1.29 1.13
CA VAL A 110 -6.27 -1.86 -0.12
C VAL A 110 -6.97 -3.16 -0.42
N ILE A 111 -7.47 -3.26 -1.64
CA ILE A 111 -8.13 -4.49 -2.11
C ILE A 111 -7.05 -5.51 -2.39
N MET A 112 -7.17 -6.66 -1.74
CA MET A 112 -6.24 -7.77 -1.86
C MET A 112 -6.38 -8.45 -3.23
N SER A 113 -5.59 -9.51 -3.46
CA SER A 113 -5.69 -10.26 -4.70
C SER A 113 -6.92 -11.16 -4.66
N LEU A 114 -7.56 -11.42 -5.80
CA LEU A 114 -8.63 -12.41 -5.85
C LEU A 114 -8.11 -13.85 -5.77
N TRP A 115 -6.84 -14.07 -6.13
CA TRP A 115 -6.29 -15.39 -6.41
C TRP A 115 -5.17 -15.82 -5.46
N ASP A 116 -4.34 -14.88 -5.00
CA ASP A 116 -3.22 -15.18 -4.11
C ASP A 116 -3.01 -14.08 -3.07
N ASP A 117 -3.44 -14.37 -1.84
CA ASP A 117 -3.36 -13.47 -0.70
C ASP A 117 -2.15 -13.75 0.20
N ARG A 118 -1.35 -14.77 -0.09
CA ARG A 118 -0.25 -15.21 0.80
C ARG A 118 0.76 -14.10 1.07
N ASN A 119 1.06 -13.29 0.06
CA ASN A 119 1.98 -12.16 0.20
C ASN A 119 1.42 -11.04 1.06
N PHE A 120 0.09 -10.86 1.12
CA PHE A 120 -0.54 -9.90 2.03
C PHE A 120 -0.43 -10.36 3.48
N TYR A 121 -0.62 -11.66 3.76
CA TYR A 121 -0.42 -12.20 5.11
C TYR A 121 1.04 -12.08 5.55
N ARG A 122 2.00 -12.42 4.68
CA ARG A 122 3.44 -12.21 4.96
C ARG A 122 3.78 -10.75 5.23
N LEU A 123 3.23 -9.84 4.44
CA LEU A 123 3.42 -8.40 4.64
C LEU A 123 2.91 -7.96 6.01
N ARG A 124 1.71 -8.40 6.39
CA ARG A 124 1.13 -8.14 7.70
C ARG A 124 2.04 -8.65 8.82
N GLU A 125 2.47 -9.90 8.76
CA GLU A 125 3.37 -10.50 9.78
C GLU A 125 4.68 -9.72 9.92
N LEU A 126 5.27 -9.26 8.82
CA LEU A 126 6.51 -8.47 8.85
C LEU A 126 6.30 -7.08 9.48
N ILE A 127 5.16 -6.45 9.20
CA ILE A 127 4.82 -5.16 9.79
C ILE A 127 4.55 -5.33 11.29
N GLU A 128 3.74 -6.32 11.69
CA GLU A 128 3.45 -6.60 13.10
C GLU A 128 4.72 -6.94 13.89
N LYS A 129 5.64 -7.72 13.29
CA LYS A 129 6.95 -8.01 13.89
C LYS A 129 7.78 -6.74 14.10
N SER A 130 7.78 -5.84 13.13
CA SER A 130 8.49 -4.55 13.20
C SER A 130 7.86 -3.61 14.23
N MET A 131 6.53 -3.57 14.32
CA MET A 131 5.80 -2.81 15.35
C MET A 131 6.15 -3.31 16.75
N ASN A 132 6.13 -4.63 16.97
CA ASN A 132 6.47 -5.22 18.25
C ASN A 132 7.93 -4.95 18.65
N ALA A 133 8.86 -4.97 17.69
CA ALA A 133 10.26 -4.65 17.95
C ALA A 133 10.44 -3.18 18.40
N ALA A 134 9.71 -2.25 17.80
CA ALA A 134 9.78 -0.82 18.15
C ALA A 134 9.15 -0.48 19.51
N VAL A 135 8.22 -1.29 20.00
CA VAL A 135 7.60 -1.12 21.33
C VAL A 135 8.54 -1.57 22.47
N HIS A 136 9.49 -2.46 22.18
CA HIS A 136 10.40 -3.06 23.18
C HIS A 136 11.83 -2.49 23.12
N SER A 137 12.07 -1.46 22.31
CA SER A 137 13.35 -0.73 22.18
C SER A 137 13.29 0.62 22.87
#